data_AF-A0A5C3L6L4-F1
#
_entry.id   AF-A0A5C3L6L4-F1
#
_cell.length_a   1.000
_cell.length_b   1.000
_cell.length_c   1.000
_cell.angle_alpha   90.00
_cell.angle_beta   90.00
_cell.angle_gamma   90.00
#
_symmetry.space_group_name_H-M   'P 1'
#
loop_
_entity.id
_entity.type
_entity.pdbx_description
1 polymer ?
#
loop_
_entity_poly.entity_id
_entity_poly.type
_entity_poly.pdbx_seq_one_letter_code
_entity_poly.pdbx_strand_id
1 'polypeptide(L)'
;KIVNLTNLPEELIIAIMEFADWSDILRMRCCCKVLHSTSQARSVWVALIHRYYLTVFPIPFLLPKPLEHCMLSKLEVLIMGWF
;
A
#
# COMPACT_ATOMS: atom_id res chain seq x y z
N LYS A 1 12.73 -0.59 -26.88
CA LYS A 1 11.48 0.19 -26.67
C LYS A 1 11.30 0.28 -25.16
N ILE A 2 11.40 1.47 -24.55
CA ILE A 2 11.23 1.62 -23.10
C ILE A 2 9.74 1.46 -22.80
N VAL A 3 9.38 0.47 -21.98
CA VAL A 3 8.00 0.29 -21.50
C VAL A 3 7.79 1.29 -20.37
N ASN A 4 6.81 2.17 -20.52
CA ASN A 4 6.43 3.09 -19.45
C ASN A 4 5.53 2.37 -18.45
N LEU A 5 5.83 2.49 -17.16
CA LEU A 5 5.07 1.86 -16.07
C LEU A 5 3.57 2.19 -16.15
N THR A 6 3.22 3.42 -16.53
CA THR A 6 1.81 3.86 -16.62
C THR A 6 1.04 3.27 -17.80
N ASN A 7 1.70 2.56 -18.71
CA ASN A 7 1.06 1.88 -19.83
C ASN A 7 0.72 0.41 -19.51
N LEU A 8 1.08 -0.07 -18.32
CA LEU A 8 0.68 -1.39 -17.86
C LEU A 8 -0.80 -1.38 -17.46
N PRO A 9 -1.49 -2.54 -17.54
CA PRO A 9 -2.78 -2.74 -16.89
C PRO A 9 -2.74 -2.35 -15.40
N GLU A 10 -3.85 -1.81 -14.92
CA GLU A 10 -3.97 -1.29 -13.55
C GLU A 10 -3.60 -2.36 -12.50
N GLU A 11 -4.00 -3.60 -12.75
CA GLU A 11 -3.76 -4.75 -11.89
C GLU A 11 -2.27 -5.05 -11.74
N LEU A 12 -1.48 -4.84 -12.79
CA LEU A 12 -0.02 -5.04 -12.74
C LEU A 12 0.66 -3.91 -11.98
N ILE A 13 0.18 -2.68 -12.11
CA ILE A 13 0.70 -1.53 -11.34
C ILE A 13 0.40 -1.73 -9.86
N ILE A 14 -0.82 -2.16 -9.51
CA ILE A 14 -1.23 -2.52 -8.15
C ILE A 14 -0.35 -3.64 -7.61
N ALA A 15 -0.15 -4.72 -8.37
CA ALA A 15 0.71 -5.84 -7.97
C ALA A 15 2.14 -5.37 -7.71
N ILE A 16 2.70 -4.46 -8.52
CA ILE A 16 4.02 -3.87 -8.26
C ILE A 16 4.02 -3.07 -6.94
N MET A 17 3.00 -2.25 -6.69
CA MET A 17 2.89 -1.46 -5.47
C MET A 17 2.70 -2.31 -4.20
N GLU A 18 2.08 -3.49 -4.31
CA GLU A 18 1.93 -4.43 -3.19
C GLU A 18 3.28 -4.91 -2.61
N PHE A 19 4.36 -4.86 -3.41
CA PHE A 19 5.72 -5.17 -2.98
C PHE A 19 6.55 -3.94 -2.57
N ALA A 20 6.04 -2.71 -2.75
CA ALA A 20 6.75 -1.49 -2.38
C ALA A 20 6.55 -1.10 -0.91
N ASP A 21 7.50 -0.41 -0.30
CA ASP A 21 7.33 0.11 1.06
C ASP A 21 6.43 1.35 1.09
N TRP A 22 5.90 1.66 2.29
CA TRP A 22 4.93 2.75 2.49
C TRP A 22 5.42 4.09 1.91
N SER A 23 6.70 4.40 2.09
CA SER A 23 7.27 5.68 1.65
C SER A 23 7.35 5.76 0.12
N ASP A 24 7.63 4.64 -0.55
CA ASP A 24 7.69 4.58 -2.01
C ASP A 24 6.30 4.62 -2.62
N ILE A 25 5.31 3.96 -2.00
CA ILE A 25 3.89 4.07 -2.39
C ILE A 25 3.44 5.53 -2.38
N LEU A 26 3.78 6.29 -1.32
CA LEU A 26 3.43 7.71 -1.22
C LEU A 26 4.20 8.57 -2.23
N ARG A 27 5.46 8.25 -2.53
CA ARG A 27 6.21 8.95 -3.61
C ARG A 27 5.57 8.71 -4.96
N MET A 28 5.23 7.46 -5.29
CA MET A 28 4.57 7.08 -6.54
C MET A 28 3.22 7.78 -6.69
N ARG A 29 2.44 7.89 -5.61
CA ARG A 29 1.14 8.60 -5.56
C ARG A 29 1.24 10.05 -6.06
N CYS A 30 2.39 10.70 -5.84
CA CYS A 30 2.62 12.09 -6.24
C CYS A 30 3.10 12.24 -7.69
N CYS A 31 3.40 11.15 -8.41
CA CYS A 31 3.98 11.23 -9.75
C CYS A 31 2.95 11.52 -10.85
N CYS A 32 1.81 10.83 -10.86
CA CYS A 32 0.78 11.01 -11.89
C CYS A 32 -0.59 10.48 -11.44
N LYS A 33 -1.63 10.78 -12.23
CA LYS A 33 -3.02 10.37 -11.93
C LYS A 33 -3.22 8.86 -11.85
N VAL A 34 -2.55 8.09 -12.71
CA VAL A 34 -2.64 6.62 -12.71
C VAL A 34 -2.04 6.05 -11.44
N LEU A 35 -0.82 6.48 -11.07
CA LEU A 35 -0.19 6.02 -9.84
C LEU A 35 -0.93 6.52 -8.59
N HIS A 36 -1.55 7.70 -8.66
CA HIS A 36 -2.43 8.19 -7.61
C HIS A 36 -3.61 7.24 -7.38
N SER A 37 -4.35 6.88 -8.43
CA SER A 37 -5.52 5.99 -8.31
C SER A 37 -5.11 4.59 -7.86
N THR A 38 -4.06 4.00 -8.45
CA THR A 38 -3.61 2.65 -8.07
C THR A 38 -3.08 2.58 -6.66
N SER A 39 -2.44 3.63 -6.15
CA SER A 39 -1.96 3.70 -4.77
C SER A 39 -3.09 3.71 -3.72
N GLN A 40 -4.35 3.91 -4.15
CA GLN A 40 -5.54 3.85 -3.30
C GLN A 40 -6.19 2.47 -3.32
N ALA A 41 -5.63 1.49 -4.03
CA ALA A 41 -6.10 0.12 -3.94
C ALA A 41 -5.87 -0.43 -2.52
N ARG A 42 -6.94 -0.96 -1.90
CA ARG A 42 -6.88 -1.53 -0.55
C ARG A 42 -5.87 -2.68 -0.44
N SER A 43 -5.72 -3.47 -1.51
CA SER A 43 -4.82 -4.62 -1.54
C SER A 43 -3.36 -4.22 -1.33
N VAL A 44 -2.91 -3.08 -1.86
CA VAL A 44 -1.57 -2.51 -1.65
C VAL A 44 -1.25 -2.38 -0.16
N TRP A 45 -2.13 -1.73 0.59
CA TRP A 45 -1.92 -1.46 2.02
C TRP A 45 -2.11 -2.69 2.90
N VAL A 46 -3.00 -3.60 2.51
CA VAL A 46 -3.15 -4.91 3.16
C VAL A 46 -1.90 -5.76 2.99
N ALA A 47 -1.35 -5.83 1.77
CA ALA A 47 -0.13 -6.56 1.47
C ALA A 47 1.06 -6.01 2.27
N LEU A 48 1.18 -4.68 2.36
CA LEU A 48 2.19 -4.01 3.17
C LEU A 48 2.08 -4.38 4.66
N ILE A 49 0.88 -4.30 5.24
CA ILE A 49 0.66 -4.69 6.65
C ILE A 49 1.00 -6.16 6.87
N HIS A 50 0.60 -7.04 5.95
CA HIS A 50 0.89 -8.47 6.05
C HIS A 50 2.41 -8.73 6.01
N ARG A 51 3.15 -8.03 5.14
CA ARG A 51 4.61 -8.12 5.09
C ARG A 51 5.26 -7.64 6.39
N TYR A 52 4.80 -6.53 6.96
CA TYR A 52 5.32 -6.02 8.24
C TYR A 52 4.96 -6.94 9.41
N TYR A 53 3.76 -7.51 9.42
CA TYR A 53 3.30 -8.48 10.42
C TYR A 53 4.29 -9.64 10.58
N LEU A 54 4.81 -10.14 9.46
CA LEU A 54 5.69 -11.30 9.43
C LEU A 54 7.17 -11.00 9.75
N THR A 55 7.59 -9.72 9.78
CA THR A 55 9.02 -9.39 9.71
C THR A 55 9.56 -8.52 10.86
N VAL A 56 8.78 -7.63 11.49
CA VAL A 56 9.39 -6.59 12.38
C VAL A 56 8.65 -6.28 13.71
N PHE A 57 7.49 -6.85 14.03
CA PHE A 57 6.66 -6.27 15.11
C PHE A 57 7.17 -6.42 16.57
N PRO A 58 7.31 -5.32 17.33
CA PRO A 58 6.97 -5.26 18.75
C PRO A 58 5.47 -4.93 18.90
N ILE A 59 4.67 -5.85 19.45
CA ILE A 59 3.20 -5.74 19.65
C ILE A 59 2.91 -4.86 20.89
N PRO A 60 1.93 -3.91 20.85
CA PRO A 60 0.51 -4.20 20.73
C PRO A 60 -0.20 -3.43 19.60
N PHE A 61 -0.27 -4.09 18.44
CA PHE A 61 -1.11 -3.70 17.32
C PHE A 61 -2.57 -4.09 17.60
N LEU A 62 -3.34 -3.18 18.17
CA LEU A 62 -4.80 -3.33 18.22
C LEU A 62 -5.37 -2.72 16.94
N LEU A 63 -5.55 -3.56 15.92
CA LEU A 63 -6.49 -3.22 14.87
C LEU A 63 -7.86 -3.01 15.53
N PRO A 64 -8.58 -1.92 15.21
CA PRO A 64 -9.89 -1.66 15.82
C PRO A 64 -10.92 -2.75 15.48
N LYS A 65 -10.70 -3.48 14.38
CA LYS A 65 -11.50 -4.60 13.86
C LYS A 65 -10.59 -5.54 13.08
N PRO A 66 -10.98 -6.79 12.75
CA PRO A 66 -10.18 -7.65 11.88
C PRO A 66 -9.79 -6.94 10.58
N LEU A 67 -8.61 -7.24 10.03
CA LEU A 67 -8.03 -6.53 8.87
C LEU A 67 -9.02 -6.42 7.70
N GLU A 68 -9.77 -7.49 7.44
CA GLU A 68 -10.85 -7.61 6.46
C GLU A 68 -11.90 -6.49 6.56
N HIS A 69 -12.18 -6.03 7.79
CA HIS A 69 -13.19 -5.02 8.10
C HIS A 69 -12.62 -3.61 8.24
N CYS A 70 -11.30 -3.44 8.08
CA CYS A 70 -10.66 -2.13 8.10
C CYS A 70 -10.79 -1.43 6.75
N MET A 71 -11.23 -0.17 6.78
CA MET A 71 -11.27 0.71 5.62
C MET A 71 -9.85 1.13 5.23
N LEU A 72 -9.62 1.35 3.93
CA LEU A 72 -8.35 1.84 3.37
C LEU A 72 -7.78 3.02 4.17
N SER A 73 -8.59 4.06 4.41
CA SER A 73 -8.15 5.28 5.10
C SER A 73 -7.61 5.00 6.51
N LYS A 74 -8.14 3.99 7.19
CA LYS A 74 -7.62 3.56 8.50
C LYS A 74 -6.31 2.80 8.36
N LEU A 75 -6.16 1.98 7.33
CA LEU A 75 -4.90 1.27 7.06
C LEU A 75 -3.77 2.26 6.77
N GLU A 76 -4.02 3.27 5.93
CA GLU A 76 -3.03 4.31 5.61
C GLU A 76 -2.59 5.08 6.86
N VAL A 77 -3.55 5.59 7.65
CA VAL A 77 -3.26 6.35 8.88
C VAL A 77 -2.47 5.51 9.88
N LEU A 78 -2.80 4.22 10.03
CA LEU A 78 -2.07 3.32 10.92
C LEU A 78 -0.60 3.21 10.52
N ILE A 79 -0.34 2.97 9.23
CA ILE A 79 1.02 2.78 8.72
C ILE A 79 1.84 4.08 8.81
N MET A 80 1.24 5.21 8.43
CA MET A 80 1.89 6.52 8.50
C MET A 80 2.10 7.01 9.94
N GLY A 81 1.33 6.52 10.91
CA GLY A 81 1.50 6.88 12.32
C GLY A 81 2.64 6.13 13.03
N TRP A 82 3.24 5.11 12.39
CA TRP A 82 4.28 4.28 12.99
C TRP A 82 5.70 4.71 12.66
N PHE A 83 5.88 5.39 11.53
CA PHE A 83 7.17 5.83 11.00
C PHE A 83 7.13 7.34 10.78
#